data_AF-A0A942CL62-F1
#
_entry.id   AF-A0A942CL62-F1
#
_cell.length_a   1.000
_cell.length_b   1.000
_cell.length_c   1.000
_cell.angle_alpha   90.00
_cell.angle_beta   90.00
_cell.angle_gamma   90.00
#
_symmetry.space_group_name_H-M   'P 1'
#
loop_
_entity.id
_entity.type
_entity.pdbx_description
1 polymer ?
#
loop_
_entity_poly.entity_id
_entity_poly.type
_entity_poly.pdbx_seq_one_letter_code
_entity_poly.pdbx_strand_id
1 'polypeptide(L)' 'MADNRCPSCQNDLTSTVNDTIVAMIQADEREPRAVSCPHCGEPLVISARVTSAIDVQV' A
#
# COMPACT_ATOMS: atom_id res chain seq x y z
N MET A 1 2.13 5.92 -12.65
CA MET A 1 2.46 5.13 -11.45
C MET A 1 2.22 6.02 -10.25
N ALA A 2 1.48 5.56 -9.24
CA ALA A 2 1.39 6.32 -7.99
C ALA A 2 2.80 6.40 -7.41
N ASP A 3 3.25 7.62 -7.13
CA ASP A 3 4.58 7.85 -6.56
C ASP A 3 4.51 7.47 -5.08
N ASN A 4 5.09 6.32 -4.70
CA ASN A 4 5.07 5.82 -3.32
C ASN A 4 6.08 6.57 -2.44
N ARG A 5 6.19 7.89 -2.57
CA ARG A 5 7.08 8.70 -1.74
C ARG A 5 6.35 9.27 -0.55
N CYS A 6 7.07 9.35 0.56
CA CYS A 6 6.59 10.07 1.73
C CYS A 6 6.36 11.56 1.38
N PRO A 7 5.19 12.15 1.67
CA PRO A 7 4.92 13.56 1.35
C PRO A 7 5.81 14.55 2.12
N SER A 8 6.31 14.18 3.31
CA SER A 8 7.18 15.06 4.11
C SER A 8 8.65 14.90 3.78
N CYS A 9 9.19 13.68 3.83
CA CYS A 9 10.64 13.47 3.64
C CYS A 9 11.03 12.96 2.24
N GLN A 10 10.07 12.74 1.33
CA GLN A 10 10.26 12.31 -0.06
C GLN A 10 11.03 10.99 -0.26
N ASN A 11 11.27 10.24 0.80
CA ASN A 11 11.87 8.90 0.73
C ASN A 11 10.90 7.93 0.07
N ASP A 12 11.46 6.99 -0.69
CA ASP A 12 10.70 5.91 -1.32
C ASP A 12 10.15 4.96 -0.24
N LEU A 13 8.86 4.64 -0.37
CA LEU A 13 8.12 3.73 0.50
C LEU A 13 7.59 2.53 -0.28
N THR A 14 8.09 2.27 -1.50
CA THR A 14 7.55 1.24 -2.37
C THR A 14 7.56 -0.14 -1.70
N SER A 15 8.65 -0.48 -0.99
CA SER A 15 8.72 -1.74 -0.24
C SER A 15 7.70 -1.78 0.89
N THR A 16 7.67 -0.75 1.74
CA THR A 16 6.72 -0.67 2.88
C THR A 16 5.26 -0.76 2.42
N VAL A 17 4.92 -0.08 1.32
CA VAL A 17 3.58 -0.13 0.73
C VAL A 17 3.26 -1.54 0.24
N ASN A 18 4.15 -2.18 -0.52
CA ASN A 18 3.93 -3.54 -1.01
C ASN A 18 3.79 -4.56 0.12
N ASP A 19 4.69 -4.55 1.10
CA ASP A 19 4.66 -5.45 2.25
C ASP A 19 3.35 -5.29 3.04
N THR A 20 2.89 -4.05 3.21
CA THR A 20 1.62 -3.74 3.88
C THR A 20 0.44 -4.28 3.08
N ILE A 21 0.39 -4.04 1.77
CA ILE A 21 -0.71 -4.51 0.91
C ILE A 21 -0.79 -6.05 0.92
N VAL A 22 0.35 -6.75 0.81
CA VAL A 22 0.39 -8.21 0.88
C VAL A 22 -0.15 -8.70 2.22
N ALA A 23 0.26 -8.08 3.33
CA ALA A 23 -0.25 -8.44 4.65
C ALA A 23 -1.76 -8.18 4.80
N MET A 24 -2.27 -7.07 4.24
CA MET A 24 -3.71 -6.77 4.24
C MET A 24 -4.50 -7.85 3.49
N ILE A 25 -4.01 -8.26 2.32
CA ILE A 25 -4.65 -9.32 1.52
C ILE A 25 -4.64 -10.66 2.27
N GLN A 26 -3.51 -11.03 2.87
CA GLN A 26 -3.38 -12.28 3.63
C GLN A 26 -4.31 -12.33 4.85
N ALA A 27 -4.62 -11.18 5.44
CA ALA A 27 -5.50 -11.05 6.60
C ALA A 27 -6.99 -10.83 6.25
N ASP A 28 -7.36 -10.79 4.96
CA ASP A 28 -8.67 -10.30 4.47
C ASP A 28 -9.05 -8.92 5.06
N GLU A 29 -8.06 -8.06 5.29
CA GLU A 29 -8.25 -6.73 5.87
C GLU A 29 -8.79 -5.77 4.80
N ARG A 30 -10.01 -5.26 5.01
CA ARG A 30 -10.68 -4.34 4.09
C ARG A 30 -10.57 -2.87 4.50
N GLU A 31 -10.16 -2.64 5.74
CA GLU A 31 -10.01 -1.29 6.30
C GLU A 31 -8.64 -0.72 5.94
N PRO A 32 -8.51 0.61 5.78
CA PRO A 32 -7.21 1.24 5.60
C PRO A 32 -6.31 0.98 6.81
N ARG A 33 -5.05 0.65 6.55
CA ARG A 33 -4.07 0.37 7.60
C ARG A 33 -3.20 1.59 7.87
N ALA A 34 -3.12 1.99 9.13
CA ALA A 34 -2.19 3.03 9.56
C ALA A 34 -0.76 2.47 9.60
N VAL A 35 0.18 3.23 9.03
CA VAL A 35 1.62 2.94 9.05
C VAL A 35 2.40 4.22 9.31
N SER A 36 3.64 4.12 9.79
CA SER A 36 4.52 5.28 9.95
C SER A 36 5.65 5.21 8.93
N CYS A 37 6.03 6.35 8.37
CA CYS A 37 7.22 6.44 7.53
C CYS A 37 8.46 6.03 8.35
N PRO A 38 9.27 5.05 7.90
CA PRO A 38 10.44 4.60 8.65
C PRO A 38 11.57 5.64 8.70
N HIS A 39 11.54 6.67 7.85
CA HIS A 39 12.59 7.69 7.78
C HIS A 39 12.33 8.93 8.62
N CYS A 40 11.07 9.36 8.71
CA CYS A 40 10.70 10.60 9.41
C CYS A 40 9.59 10.41 10.45
N GLY A 41 9.01 9.22 10.57
CA GLY A 41 7.94 8.93 11.51
C GLY A 41 6.57 9.49 11.13
N GLU A 42 6.44 10.15 9.98
CA GLU A 42 5.17 10.69 9.48
C GLU A 42 4.07 9.62 9.49
N PRO A 43 2.89 9.88 10.11
CA PRO A 43 1.77 8.95 10.07
C PRO A 43 1.14 8.94 8.67
N LEU A 44 0.98 7.74 8.13
CA LEU A 44 0.43 7.48 6.80
C LEU A 44 -0.68 6.44 6.88
N VAL A 45 -1.52 6.39 5.87
CA VAL A 45 -2.59 5.41 5.74
C VAL A 45 -2.49 4.74 4.38
N ILE A 46 -2.46 3.41 4.39
CA ILE A 46 -2.42 2.59 3.18
C ILE A 46 -3.79 1.93 2.99
N SER A 47 -4.37 2.07 1.81
CA SER A 47 -5.61 1.39 1.43
C SER A 47 -5.38 0.58 0.15
N ALA A 48 -5.75 -0.70 0.17
CA ALA A 48 -5.70 -1.56 -1.00
C ALA A 48 -7.12 -1.95 -1.45
N ARG A 49 -7.34 -2.00 -2.76
CA ARG A 49 -8.52 -2.63 -3.35
C ARG A 49 -8.07 -3.65 -4.37
N VAL A 50 -8.43 -4.91 -4.14
CA VAL A 50 -8.18 -5.99 -5.08
C VAL A 50 -9.47 -6.26 -5.84
N THR A 51 -9.41 -6.20 -7.16
CA THR A 51 -10.53 -6.53 -8.05
C THR A 51 -10.09 -7.63 -9.02
N SER A 52 -10.88 -8.67 -9.17
CA SER A 52 -10.67 -9.74 -10.15
C SER A 52 -11.66 -9.61 -11.30
N ALA A 53 -11.18 -9.78 -12.53
CA ALA A 53 -12.01 -9.92 -13.72
C ALA A 53 -11.60 -11.17 -14.50
N ILE A 54 -12.55 -11.79 -15.19
CA ILE A 54 -12.30 -12.93 -16.07
C ILE A 54 -12.35 -12.39 -17.50
N ASP A 55 -11.25 -12.56 -18.24
CA ASP A 55 -11.17 -12.20 -19.65
C ASP A 55 -11.21 -13.48 -20.50
N VAL A 56 -12.04 -13.50 -21.53
CA VAL A 56 -12.12 -14.63 -22.47
C VAL A 56 -11.08 -14.41 -23.56
N GLN A 57 -9.96 -15.13 -23.48
CA GLN A 57 -8.98 -15.18 -24.56
C GLN A 57 -9.57 -15.98 -25.73
N VAL A 58 -9.87 -15.29 -26.85
CA VAL A 58 -10.37 -15.85 -28.12
C VAL A 58 -9.22 -16.08 -29.09
#